data_AF-F3G0J7-F1
#
_entry.id   AF-F3G0J7-F1
#
_cell.length_a   1.000
_cell.length_b   1.000
_cell.length_c   1.000
_cell.angle_alpha   90.00
_cell.angle_beta   90.00
_cell.angle_gamma   90.00
#
_symmetry.space_group_name_H-M   'P 1'
#
loop_
_entity.id
_entity.type
_entity.pdbx_description
1 polymer ?
#
loop_
_entity_poly.entity_id
_entity_poly.type
_entity_poly.pdbx_seq_one_letter_code
_entity_poly.pdbx_strand_id
1 'polypeptide(L)' 'DKRLVAYFTSSAENDHLHIETLRAHLQAQLPDYMVP' A
#
# COMPACT_ATOMS: atom_id res chain seq x y z
N ASP A 1 -10.60 4.41 18.15
CA ASP A 1 -9.27 4.16 17.57
C ASP A 1 -9.34 4.41 16.07
N LYS A 2 -8.44 5.22 15.50
CA LYS A 2 -8.43 5.56 14.06
C LYS A 2 -7.17 4.99 13.42
N ARG A 3 -7.34 4.29 12.31
CA ARG A 3 -6.28 3.64 11.53
C ARG A 3 -6.38 4.05 10.07
N LEU A 4 -5.24 4.19 9.41
CA LEU A 4 -5.18 4.49 7.98
C LEU A 4 -5.54 3.23 7.20
N VAL A 5 -6.32 3.42 6.13
CA VAL A 5 -6.69 2.34 5.20
C VAL A 5 -6.55 2.91 3.80
N ALA A 6 -5.79 2.24 2.95
CA ALA A 6 -5.71 2.55 1.53
C ALA A 6 -6.49 1.51 0.73
N TYR A 7 -7.27 2.01 -0.23
CA TYR A 7 -7.89 1.19 -1.27
C TYR A 7 -7.16 1.50 -2.56
N PHE A 8 -6.74 0.45 -3.28
CA PHE A 8 -6.13 0.60 -4.59
C PHE A 8 -6.79 -0.37 -5.57
N THR A 9 -6.78 0.02 -6.85
CA THR A 9 -7.27 -0.79 -7.96
C THR A 9 -6.09 -1.07 -8.88
N SER A 10 -5.84 -2.33 -9.20
CA SER A 10 -4.89 -2.67 -10.25
C SER A 10 -5.56 -2.47 -11.61
N SER A 11 -4.94 -1.68 -12.49
CA SER A 11 -5.40 -1.55 -13.88
C SER A 11 -5.01 -2.76 -14.74
N ALA A 12 -4.13 -3.63 -14.24
CA ALA A 12 -3.71 -4.84 -14.92
C ALA A 12 -4.52 -6.03 -14.40
N GLU A 13 -5.38 -6.59 -15.25
CA GLU A 13 -6.30 -7.70 -14.94
C GLU A 13 -5.61 -8.99 -14.45
N ASN A 14 -4.28 -9.11 -14.60
CA ASN A 14 -3.50 -10.29 -14.21
C ASN A 14 -2.33 -9.99 -13.27
N ASP A 15 -2.18 -8.76 -12.79
CA ASP A 15 -1.06 -8.45 -11.90
C ASP A 15 -1.46 -8.80 -10.46
N HIS A 16 -0.95 -9.93 -9.98
CA HIS A 16 -0.90 -10.28 -8.55
C HIS A 16 0.03 -9.29 -7.83
N LEU A 17 -0.41 -8.04 -7.73
CA LEU A 17 0.24 -6.99 -6.97
C LEU A 17 0.32 -7.44 -5.51
N HIS A 18 1.53 -7.81 -5.08
CA HIS A 18 1.79 -8.18 -3.70
C HIS A 18 1.67 -6.95 -2.81
N ILE A 19 0.73 -7.00 -1.88
CA ILE A 19 0.47 -5.94 -0.89
C ILE A 19 1.75 -5.59 -0.13
N GLU A 20 2.61 -6.57 0.18
CA GLU A 20 3.87 -6.34 0.89
C GLU A 20 4.84 -5.47 0.07
N THR A 21 4.92 -5.68 -1.24
CA THR A 21 5.76 -4.86 -2.12
C THR A 21 5.27 -3.42 -2.18
N LEU A 22 3.95 -3.23 -2.27
CA LEU A 22 3.33 -1.89 -2.24
C LEU A 22 3.59 -1.21 -0.90
N ARG A 23 3.45 -1.95 0.21
CA ARG A 23 3.67 -1.41 1.56
C ARG A 23 5.12 -1.02 1.79
N ALA A 24 6.07 -1.87 1.40
CA ALA A 24 7.50 -1.57 1.50
C ALA A 24 7.89 -0.35 0.66
N HIS A 25 7.31 -0.20 -0.53
CA HIS A 25 7.53 0.98 -1.37
C HIS A 25 7.01 2.26 -0.74
N LEU A 26 5.81 2.22 -0.13
CA LEU A 26 5.24 3.34 0.60
C LEU A 26 6.06 3.69 1.85
N GLN A 27 6.53 2.69 2.60
CA GLN A 27 7.33 2.89 3.80
C GLN A 27 8.71 3.50 3.50
N ALA A 28 9.28 3.25 2.33
CA ALA A 28 10.53 3.90 1.90
C ALA A 28 10.36 5.39 1.58
N GLN A 29 9.12 5.84 1.28
CA GLN A 29 8.83 7.22 0.88
C GLN A 29 8.03 8.01 1.92
N LEU A 30 7.39 7.33 2.87
CA LEU A 30 6.50 7.93 3.86
C LEU A 30 6.91 7.52 5.28
N PRO A 31 6.69 8.39 6.28
CA PRO A 31 6.84 8.03 7.69
C PRO A 31 5.92 6.88 8.10
N ASP A 32 6.32 6.09 9.10
CA ASP A 32 5.58 4.87 9.52
C ASP A 32 4.12 5.13 9.94
N TYR A 33 3.80 6.32 10.44
CA TYR A 33 2.43 6.70 10.81
C TYR A 33 1.54 7.06 9.62
N MET A 34 2.09 7.13 8.40
CA MET A 34 1.39 7.43 7.14
C MET A 34 1.23 6.20 6.24
N VAL A 35 1.76 5.04 6.65
CA VAL A 35 1.63 3.79 5.91
C VAL A 35 0.34 3.08 6.37
N PRO A 36 -0.65 2.86 5.48
CA PRO A 36 -1.87 2.13 5.80
C PRO A 36 -1.62 0.62 5.98
#